data_AF-A0A4D4JG98-F1
#
_entry.id   AF-A0A4D4JG98-F1
#
_cell.length_a   1.000
_cell.length_b   1.000
_cell.length_c   1.000
_cell.angle_alpha   90.00
_cell.angle_beta   90.00
_cell.angle_gamma   90.00
#
_symmetry.space_group_name_H-M   'P 1'
#
loop_
_entity.id
_entity.type
_entity.pdbx_description
1 polymer ?
#
loop_
_entity_poly.entity_id
_entity_poly.type
_entity_poly.pdbx_seq_one_letter_code
_entity_poly.pdbx_strand_id
1 'polypeptide(L)'
;MFLSELNKAVRQRLDDLANIAANGDDHAVTEVARSEMPHLVEAVRRLMAEHEPNERGECPACSRILRRWQRPLRRPKCPCRVYLAARWALFNESPPEVCRSAR
;
A
#
# COMPACT_ATOMS: atom_id res chain seq x y z
N MET A 1 -19.35 -9.73 -4.83
CA MET A 1 -18.03 -10.35 -4.54
C MET A 1 -17.70 -10.09 -3.08
N PHE A 2 -17.34 -11.11 -2.31
CA PHE A 2 -16.94 -10.94 -0.91
C PHE A 2 -15.47 -10.49 -0.81
N LEU A 3 -15.11 -9.85 0.30
CA LEU A 3 -13.73 -9.38 0.54
C LEU A 3 -12.69 -10.50 0.47
N SER A 4 -13.05 -11.71 0.93
CA SER A 4 -12.18 -12.89 0.85
C SER A 4 -11.80 -13.23 -0.59
N GLU A 5 -12.79 -13.24 -1.49
CA GLU A 5 -12.61 -13.55 -2.91
C GLU A 5 -11.81 -12.47 -3.62
N LEU A 6 -12.09 -11.19 -3.33
CA LEU A 6 -11.32 -10.08 -3.87
C LEU A 6 -9.86 -10.13 -3.40
N ASN A 7 -9.63 -10.37 -2.11
CA ASN A 7 -8.28 -10.51 -1.56
C ASN A 7 -7.51 -11.68 -2.20
N LYS A 8 -8.18 -12.83 -2.40
CA LYS A 8 -7.58 -13.98 -3.07
C LYS A 8 -7.20 -13.65 -4.52
N ALA A 9 -8.11 -13.06 -5.28
CA ALA A 9 -7.89 -12.72 -6.68
C ALA A 9 -6.74 -11.70 -6.84
N VAL A 10 -6.71 -10.66 -6.01
CA VAL A 10 -5.64 -9.65 -6.03
C VAL A 10 -4.29 -10.27 -5.66
N ARG A 11 -4.23 -11.10 -4.62
CA ARG A 11 -2.99 -11.78 -4.20
C ARG A 11 -2.46 -12.72 -5.28
N GLN A 12 -3.33 -13.55 -5.85
CA GLN A 12 -2.96 -14.46 -6.93
C GLN A 12 -2.34 -13.68 -8.09
N ARG A 13 -2.96 -12.58 -8.51
CA ARG A 13 -2.42 -11.75 -9.59
C ARG A 13 -1.04 -11.18 -9.26
N LEU A 14 -0.82 -10.72 -8.03
CA LEU A 14 0.48 -10.20 -7.60
C LEU A 14 1.54 -11.31 -7.56
N ASP A 15 1.18 -12.50 -7.08
CA ASP A 15 2.07 -13.66 -7.01
C ASP A 15 2.46 -14.15 -8.41
N ASP A 16 1.52 -14.15 -9.36
CA ASP A 16 1.79 -14.52 -10.77
C ASP A 16 2.80 -13.55 -11.40
N LEU A 17 2.62 -12.23 -11.22
CA LEU A 17 3.54 -11.22 -11.73
C LEU A 17 4.92 -11.32 -11.09
N ALA A 18 4.97 -11.56 -9.77
CA ALA A 18 6.22 -11.76 -9.05
C ALA A 18 6.96 -13.01 -9.54
N ASN A 19 6.23 -14.10 -9.80
CA ASN A 19 6.81 -15.33 -10.32
C ASN A 19 7.41 -15.14 -11.73
N ILE A 20 6.72 -14.41 -12.62
CA ILE A 20 7.27 -14.10 -13.95
C ILE A 20 8.53 -13.23 -13.82
N ALA A 21 8.49 -12.20 -12.97
CA ALA A 21 9.65 -11.33 -12.77
C ALA A 21 10.88 -12.06 -12.18
N ALA A 22 10.67 -13.12 -11.37
CA ALA A 22 11.75 -13.87 -10.73
C ALA A 22 12.28 -15.05 -11.56
N ASN A 23 11.39 -15.73 -12.29
CA ASN A 23 11.68 -17.03 -12.91
C ASN A 23 11.42 -17.08 -14.42
N GLY A 24 10.84 -16.02 -15.01
CA GLY A 24 10.56 -15.94 -16.45
C GLY A 24 11.83 -15.69 -17.28
N ASP A 25 11.76 -15.99 -18.57
CA ASP A 25 12.79 -15.58 -19.51
C ASP A 25 12.74 -14.06 -19.78
N ASP A 26 13.83 -13.52 -20.34
CA ASP A 26 13.98 -12.07 -20.59
C ASP A 26 12.85 -11.49 -21.45
N HIS A 27 12.30 -12.28 -22.38
CA HIS A 27 11.20 -11.83 -23.24
C HIS A 27 9.91 -11.70 -22.44
N ALA A 28 9.54 -12.74 -21.69
CA ALA A 28 8.37 -12.75 -20.82
C ALA A 28 8.45 -11.64 -19.75
N VAL A 29 9.62 -11.47 -19.13
CA VAL A 29 9.87 -10.39 -18.15
C VAL A 29 9.69 -9.01 -18.78
N THR A 30 10.24 -8.78 -19.98
CA THR A 30 10.14 -7.50 -20.67
C THR A 30 8.70 -7.19 -21.09
N GLU A 31 7.98 -8.18 -21.59
CA GLU A 31 6.58 -8.04 -21.99
C GLU A 31 5.71 -7.67 -20.78
N VAL A 32 5.81 -8.45 -19.69
CA VAL A 32 5.11 -8.18 -18.43
C VAL A 32 5.49 -6.84 -17.85
N ALA A 33 6.77 -6.46 -17.87
CA ALA A 33 7.19 -5.17 -17.36
C ALA A 33 6.52 -4.01 -18.13
N ARG A 34 6.34 -4.14 -19.44
CA ARG A 34 5.72 -3.10 -20.26
C ARG A 34 4.20 -3.05 -20.12
N SER A 35 3.53 -4.19 -20.07
CA SER A 35 2.07 -4.26 -19.97
C SER A 35 1.57 -4.06 -18.55
N GLU A 36 2.25 -4.61 -17.54
CA GLU A 36 1.71 -4.74 -16.18
C GLU A 36 2.22 -3.67 -15.21
N MET A 37 3.43 -3.16 -15.38
CA MET A 37 3.94 -2.09 -14.51
C MET A 37 3.06 -0.84 -14.49
N PRO A 38 2.51 -0.35 -15.62
CA PRO A 38 1.57 0.78 -15.59
C PRO A 38 0.34 0.48 -14.71
N HIS A 39 -0.18 -0.75 -14.74
CA HIS A 39 -1.32 -1.16 -13.93
C HIS A 39 -0.96 -1.24 -12.44
N LEU A 40 0.23 -1.75 -12.10
CA LEU A 40 0.72 -1.77 -10.71
C LEU A 40 0.91 -0.35 -10.16
N VAL A 41 1.51 0.55 -10.95
CA VAL A 41 1.67 1.97 -10.57
C VAL A 41 0.31 2.63 -10.34
N GLU A 42 -0.67 2.38 -11.21
CA GLU A 42 -2.02 2.91 -11.06
C GLU A 42 -2.73 2.33 -9.82
N ALA A 43 -2.60 1.03 -9.56
CA ALA A 43 -3.16 0.41 -8.36
C ALA A 43 -2.59 1.06 -7.07
N VAL A 44 -1.27 1.28 -7.02
CA VAL A 44 -0.63 1.97 -5.90
C VAL A 44 -1.11 3.41 -5.77
N ARG A 45 -1.20 4.16 -6.89
CA ARG A 45 -1.71 5.54 -6.89
C ARG A 45 -3.14 5.62 -6.34
N ARG A 46 -4.02 4.71 -6.75
CA ARG A 46 -5.41 4.65 -6.25
C ARG A 46 -5.47 4.40 -4.74
N LEU A 47 -4.69 3.43 -4.24
CA LEU A 47 -4.59 3.15 -2.81
C LEU A 47 -4.04 4.36 -2.03
N MET A 48 -3.08 5.09 -2.60
CA MET A 48 -2.50 6.28 -1.97
C MET A 48 -3.44 7.49 -2.01
N ALA A 49 -4.24 7.64 -3.07
CA ALA A 49 -5.21 8.73 -3.22
C ALA A 49 -6.29 8.70 -2.14
N GLU A 50 -6.78 7.51 -1.76
CA GLU A 50 -7.68 7.36 -0.61
C GLU A 50 -7.08 7.82 0.72
N HIS A 51 -5.74 7.92 0.77
CA HIS A 51 -4.96 8.25 1.95
C HIS A 51 -4.25 9.60 1.84
N GLU A 52 -4.56 10.41 0.82
CA GLU A 52 -3.91 11.69 0.56
C GLU A 52 -3.93 12.59 1.82
N PRO A 53 -2.80 13.19 2.20
CA PRO A 53 -2.77 14.12 3.32
C PRO A 53 -3.68 15.32 3.06
N ASN A 54 -4.45 15.73 4.06
CA ASN A 54 -5.16 17.00 4.01
C ASN A 54 -4.19 18.19 4.18
N GLU A 55 -4.72 19.42 4.16
CA GLU A 55 -3.96 20.66 4.37
C GLU A 55 -3.13 20.68 5.67
N ARG A 56 -3.48 19.84 6.66
CA ARG A 56 -2.76 19.72 7.94
C ARG A 56 -1.68 18.64 7.93
N GLY A 57 -1.46 17.97 6.80
CA GLY A 57 -0.56 16.83 6.65
C GLY A 57 -1.10 15.53 7.27
N GLU A 58 -2.39 15.47 7.62
CA GLU A 58 -3.01 14.32 8.26
C GLU A 58 -3.78 13.47 7.24
N CYS A 59 -3.69 12.15 7.34
CA CYS A 59 -4.51 11.25 6.53
C CYS A 59 -5.95 11.20 7.10
N PRO A 60 -6.99 11.62 6.35
CA PRO A 60 -8.36 11.63 6.82
C PRO A 60 -8.90 10.21 7.08
N ALA A 61 -8.55 9.24 6.24
CA ALA A 61 -8.98 7.85 6.40
C ALA A 61 -8.48 7.23 7.71
N CYS A 62 -7.20 7.41 8.02
CA CYS A 62 -6.61 6.90 9.27
C CYS A 62 -7.06 7.70 10.51
N SER A 63 -7.16 9.02 10.40
CA SER A 63 -7.59 9.87 11.53
C SER A 63 -9.06 9.66 11.90
N ARG A 64 -9.95 9.39 10.94
CA ARG A 64 -11.36 9.05 11.21
C ARG A 64 -11.50 7.83 12.11
N ILE A 65 -10.68 6.80 11.89
CA ILE A 65 -10.65 5.60 12.72
C ILE A 65 -10.18 5.97 14.13
N LEU A 66 -9.06 6.70 14.26
CA LEU A 66 -8.55 7.13 15.56
C LEU A 66 -9.56 7.97 16.36
N ARG A 67 -10.29 8.87 15.69
CA ARG A 67 -11.37 9.68 16.29
C ARG A 67 -12.51 8.82 16.84
N ARG A 68 -12.84 7.70 16.18
CA ARG A 68 -13.92 6.79 16.60
C ARG A 68 -13.56 5.98 17.84
N TRP A 69 -12.28 5.63 18.03
CA TRP A 69 -11.88 4.61 19.01
C TRP A 69 -11.00 5.11 20.17
N GLN A 70 -10.22 6.20 20.03
CA GLN A 70 -9.11 6.44 20.99
C GLN A 70 -8.77 7.90 21.32
N ARG A 71 -9.80 8.75 21.48
CA ARG A 71 -9.73 10.18 21.91
C ARG A 71 -9.62 11.18 20.74
N PRO A 72 -10.71 11.93 20.44
CA PRO A 72 -10.76 12.86 19.31
C PRO A 72 -9.80 14.06 19.41
N LEU A 73 -9.14 14.25 20.56
CA LEU A 73 -8.23 15.36 20.86
C LEU A 73 -6.73 15.04 20.61
N ARG A 74 -6.37 13.79 20.26
CA ARG A 74 -4.95 13.43 20.04
C ARG A 74 -4.61 13.34 18.55
N ARG A 75 -3.56 14.08 18.16
CA ARG A 75 -2.92 13.91 16.84
C ARG A 75 -2.36 12.49 16.69
N PRO A 76 -2.42 11.89 15.48
CA PRO A 76 -1.77 10.62 15.21
C PRO A 76 -0.26 10.75 15.49
N LYS A 77 0.30 9.86 16.32
CA LYS A 77 1.75 9.81 16.60
C LYS A 77 2.55 9.16 15.47
N CYS A 78 1.87 8.63 14.45
CA CYS A 78 2.44 7.84 13.38
C CYS A 78 1.95 8.38 12.03
N PRO A 79 2.79 8.43 11.00
CA PRO A 79 2.37 8.69 9.63
C PRO A 79 1.34 7.66 9.14
N CYS A 80 0.68 7.98 8.03
CA CYS A 80 -0.30 7.11 7.39
C CYS A 80 0.29 5.72 7.12
N ARG A 81 -0.38 4.64 7.59
CA ARG A 81 0.11 3.27 7.45
C ARG A 81 0.31 2.83 6.00
N VAL A 82 -0.52 3.34 5.08
CA VAL A 82 -0.40 3.05 3.64
C VAL A 82 0.86 3.69 3.05
N TYR A 83 1.11 4.98 3.32
CA TYR A 83 2.32 5.66 2.87
C TYR A 83 3.59 5.04 3.48
N LEU A 84 3.53 4.63 4.75
CA LEU A 84 4.63 3.91 5.39
C LEU A 84 4.91 2.56 4.71
N ALA A 85 3.87 1.76 4.46
CA ALA A 85 4.02 0.48 3.77
C ALA A 85 4.55 0.65 2.34
N ALA A 86 4.04 1.63 1.59
CA ALA A 86 4.51 1.95 0.25
C ALA A 86 5.99 2.38 0.26
N ARG A 87 6.38 3.23 1.21
CA ARG A 87 7.78 3.64 1.36
C ARG A 87 8.69 2.44 1.60
N TRP A 88 8.29 1.49 2.45
CA TRP A 88 9.10 0.30 2.71
C TRP A 88 9.21 -0.60 1.49
N ALA A 89 8.09 -0.86 0.83
CA ALA A 89 8.06 -1.73 -0.33
C ALA A 89 8.83 -1.15 -1.53
N LEU A 90 8.76 0.17 -1.76
CA LEU A 90 9.38 0.81 -2.93
C LEU A 90 10.85 1.19 -2.70
N PHE A 91 11.24 1.55 -1.48
CA PHE A 91 12.60 2.02 -1.18
C PHE A 91 13.45 1.02 -0.38
N ASN A 92 12.88 -0.15 -0.02
CA ASN A 92 13.53 -1.14 0.85
C ASN A 92 14.01 -0.55 2.20
N GLU A 93 13.31 0.47 2.69
CA GLU A 93 13.59 1.13 3.97
C GLU A 93 12.71 0.54 5.08
N SER A 94 13.20 0.52 6.32
CA SER A 94 12.42 0.07 7.49
C SER A 94 11.60 1.22 8.13
N PRO A 95 10.44 0.92 8.78
CA PRO A 95 9.68 1.89 9.58
C PRO A 95 10.53 2.58 10.65
N PRO A 96 10.30 3.88 10.94
CA PRO A 96 10.68 4.41 12.24
C PRO A 96 9.94 3.64 13.35
N GLU A 97 10.66 3.27 14.41
CA GLU A 97 10.17 2.40 15.50
C GLU A 97 8.90 2.90 16.19
N VAL A 98 8.70 4.22 16.21
CA VAL A 98 7.53 4.91 16.76
C VAL A 98 6.21 4.39 16.17
N CYS A 99 6.25 3.80 14.97
CA CYS A 99 5.08 3.27 14.27
C CYS A 99 4.85 1.76 14.44
N ARG A 100 5.76 1.04 15.13
CA ARG A 100 5.67 -0.43 15.27
C ARG A 100 4.75 -0.88 16.40
N SER A 101 4.52 -0.05 17.42
CA SER A 101 3.77 -0.41 18.64
C SER A 101 2.25 -0.22 18.56
N ALA A 102 1.71 0.24 17.43
CA ALA A 102 0.27 0.41 17.21
C ALA A 102 -0.35 -0.78 16.44
N ARG A 103 0.28 -1.95 16.55
CA ARG A 103 -0.06 -3.17 15.81
C ARG A 103 -0.96 -4.06 16.63
#